data_AF-A0AAX2ZNG0-F1
#
_entry.id   AF-A0AAX2ZNG0-F1
#
_cell.length_a   1.000
_cell.length_b   1.000
_cell.length_c   1.000
_cell.angle_alpha   90.00
_cell.angle_beta   90.00
_cell.angle_gamma   90.00
#
_symmetry.space_group_name_H-M   'P 1'
#
loop_
_entity.id
_entity.type
_entity.pdbx_description
1 polymer ?
#
loop_
_entity_poly.entity_id
_entity_poly.type
_entity_poly.pdbx_seq_one_letter_code
_entity_poly.pdbx_strand_id
1 'polypeptide(L)'
;MTKLKNNIYTTIIVVIGFFIYLIMLTNNIYSHTVNNKTVDKVFEISGFVSKKALQNFDFGNKNEVFVTQREKQHTYLSRCIISGKKAYVKDYIILENYGHGESIEVITDKSKTYIWIGNTVNKRSNANGKIYYWSKDISRIEYIVDSSCPTGARVGEIKTITNIENISTKQKGKAFRSAVAISDKSNRICFRTQIDDFNKTTYYGVYKLDEINHRLNSTSIDKMDINNFKSSQVTYFTDLQCPNGSFQGFDITELNSHYIYIYGGAEGETPTIYKYSYTNNGDYNHERTIKIKDDYVGKLEAEGIKVRSNPNGNENKIYISFKPSKDYNKKLKPFGIYLCE
;
A
#
# COMPACT_ATOMS: atom_id res chain seq x y z
N MET A 1 -3.11 -64.40 28.61
CA MET A 1 -3.97 -63.27 28.19
C MET A 1 -3.50 -61.88 28.66
N THR A 2 -2.51 -61.76 29.54
CA THR A 2 -2.04 -60.48 30.10
C THR A 2 -1.04 -59.70 29.22
N LYS A 3 -0.21 -60.38 28.41
CA LYS A 3 0.75 -59.72 27.49
C LYS A 3 0.08 -58.94 26.33
N LEU A 4 -1.08 -59.39 25.85
CA LEU A 4 -1.76 -58.76 24.72
C LEU A 4 -2.43 -57.43 25.11
N LYS A 5 -2.89 -57.30 26.36
CA LYS A 5 -3.48 -56.05 26.89
C LYS A 5 -2.44 -54.95 27.03
N ASN A 6 -1.23 -55.24 27.53
CA ASN A 6 -0.19 -54.23 27.71
C ASN A 6 0.26 -53.60 26.37
N ASN A 7 0.33 -54.37 25.28
CA ASN A 7 0.68 -53.81 23.97
C ASN A 7 -0.37 -52.83 23.45
N ILE A 8 -1.66 -53.09 23.68
CA ILE A 8 -2.75 -52.22 23.22
C ILE A 8 -2.70 -50.87 23.96
N TYR A 9 -2.48 -50.87 25.27
CA TYR A 9 -2.37 -49.62 26.04
C TYR A 9 -1.14 -48.80 25.63
N THR A 10 0.01 -49.43 25.41
CA THR A 10 1.22 -48.73 24.94
C THR A 10 1.03 -48.14 23.55
N THR A 11 0.40 -48.87 22.62
CA THR A 11 0.11 -48.37 21.26
C THR A 11 -0.87 -47.20 21.29
N ILE A 12 -1.92 -47.26 22.13
CA ILE A 12 -2.89 -46.16 22.28
C ILE A 12 -2.21 -44.91 22.85
N ILE A 13 -1.34 -45.05 23.86
CA ILE A 13 -0.61 -43.92 24.44
C ILE A 13 0.33 -43.26 23.42
N VAL A 14 1.05 -44.05 22.61
CA VAL A 14 1.94 -43.51 21.57
C VAL A 14 1.16 -42.79 20.47
N VAL A 15 0.01 -43.33 20.04
CA VAL A 15 -0.84 -42.70 19.01
C VAL A 15 -1.47 -41.40 19.53
N ILE A 16 -1.96 -41.39 20.77
CA ILE A 16 -2.51 -40.18 21.42
C ILE A 16 -1.40 -39.14 21.61
N GLY A 17 -0.21 -39.55 22.07
CA GLY A 17 0.95 -38.67 22.21
C GLY A 17 1.38 -38.05 20.88
N PHE A 18 1.36 -38.83 19.79
CA PHE A 18 1.66 -38.35 18.45
C PHE A 18 0.59 -37.38 17.92
N PHE A 19 -0.70 -37.64 18.19
CA PHE A 19 -1.79 -36.73 17.84
C PHE A 19 -1.74 -35.42 18.63
N ILE A 20 -1.43 -35.47 19.93
CA ILE A 20 -1.23 -34.27 20.75
C ILE A 20 -0.02 -33.49 20.24
N TYR A 21 1.09 -34.16 19.90
CA TYR A 21 2.25 -33.51 19.30
C TYR A 21 1.94 -32.87 17.93
N LEU A 22 1.13 -33.53 17.08
CA LEU A 22 0.64 -32.94 15.83
C LEU A 22 -0.25 -31.73 16.08
N ILE A 23 -1.17 -31.81 17.05
CA ILE A 23 -2.04 -30.70 17.45
C ILE A 23 -1.21 -29.54 18.00
N MET A 24 -0.15 -29.81 18.77
CA MET A 24 0.76 -28.77 19.26
C MET A 24 1.65 -28.20 18.16
N LEU A 25 2.05 -28.99 17.16
CA LEU A 25 2.70 -28.50 15.93
C LEU A 25 1.75 -27.63 15.10
N THR A 26 0.46 -27.96 15.03
CA THR A 26 -0.55 -27.12 14.37
C THR A 26 -0.95 -25.89 15.18
N ASN A 27 -0.82 -25.94 16.51
CA ASN A 27 -1.12 -24.81 17.40
C ASN A 27 0.10 -23.91 17.65
N ASN A 28 1.31 -24.36 17.29
CA ASN A 28 2.50 -23.50 17.13
C ASN A 28 2.52 -22.76 15.77
N ILE A 29 1.44 -22.85 14.98
CA ILE A 29 1.27 -22.11 13.74
C ILE A 29 0.82 -20.69 14.11
N TYR A 30 1.80 -19.79 14.20
CA TYR A 30 1.69 -18.34 14.14
C TYR A 30 0.50 -17.70 14.89
N SER A 31 0.80 -17.04 16.03
CA SER A 31 -0.19 -16.28 16.80
C SER A 31 -0.72 -15.07 16.02
N HIS A 32 -1.68 -15.29 15.14
CA HIS A 32 -2.42 -14.25 14.47
C HIS A 32 -3.21 -13.45 15.51
N THR A 33 -2.84 -12.18 15.71
CA THR A 33 -3.49 -11.34 16.72
C THR A 33 -4.50 -10.39 16.06
N VAL A 34 -5.73 -10.34 16.58
CA VAL A 34 -6.74 -9.36 16.16
C VAL A 34 -6.80 -8.23 17.19
N ASN A 35 -6.44 -7.02 16.75
CA ASN A 35 -6.51 -5.82 17.57
C ASN A 35 -7.61 -4.90 17.05
N ASN A 36 -8.30 -4.22 17.98
CA ASN A 36 -9.16 -3.10 17.65
C ASN A 36 -8.44 -1.82 18.04
N LYS A 37 -8.36 -0.85 17.12
CA LYS A 37 -7.69 0.42 17.36
C LYS A 37 -8.60 1.59 17.01
N THR A 38 -8.55 2.63 17.81
CA THR A 38 -9.13 3.94 17.51
C THR A 38 -8.15 4.76 16.69
N VAL A 39 -8.61 5.88 16.14
CA VAL A 39 -7.77 6.76 15.34
C VAL A 39 -7.88 8.21 15.78
N ASP A 40 -6.75 8.90 15.76
CA ASP A 40 -6.67 10.32 16.11
C ASP A 40 -6.41 11.15 14.87
N LYS A 41 -7.20 12.21 14.68
CA LYS A 41 -6.99 13.12 13.55
C LYS A 41 -5.69 13.90 13.70
N VAL A 42 -4.79 13.73 12.74
CA VAL A 42 -3.52 14.44 12.67
C VAL A 42 -3.76 15.85 12.13
N PHE A 43 -4.37 15.95 10.94
CA PHE A 43 -4.77 17.22 10.32
C PHE A 43 -5.87 17.03 9.26
N GLU A 44 -6.57 18.12 8.95
CA GLU A 44 -7.56 18.20 7.87
C GLU A 44 -6.96 18.84 6.63
N ILE A 45 -7.35 18.39 5.44
CA ILE A 45 -6.86 18.92 4.16
C ILE A 45 -7.98 19.65 3.43
N SER A 46 -7.66 20.83 2.90
CA SER A 46 -8.60 21.67 2.16
C SER A 46 -7.95 22.37 0.97
N GLY A 47 -8.76 22.93 0.07
CA GLY A 47 -8.30 23.62 -1.14
C GLY A 47 -8.13 22.72 -2.37
N PHE A 48 -8.63 21.48 -2.31
CA PHE A 48 -8.59 20.58 -3.47
C PHE A 48 -9.35 21.15 -4.66
N VAL A 49 -8.75 21.00 -5.85
CA VAL A 49 -9.39 21.33 -7.13
C VAL A 49 -10.46 20.29 -7.47
N SER A 50 -10.18 19.01 -7.18
CA SER A 50 -11.15 17.95 -7.34
C SER A 50 -12.06 17.83 -6.12
N LYS A 51 -13.36 17.58 -6.34
CA LYS A 51 -14.33 17.24 -5.29
C LYS A 51 -14.41 15.73 -5.02
N LYS A 52 -13.55 14.93 -5.66
CA LYS A 52 -13.52 13.47 -5.54
C LYS A 52 -12.82 13.02 -4.27
N ALA A 53 -12.98 11.74 -3.93
CA ALA A 53 -12.32 11.17 -2.76
C ALA A 53 -10.79 11.23 -2.91
N LEU A 54 -10.10 11.38 -1.79
CA LEU A 54 -8.67 11.07 -1.68
C LEU A 54 -8.48 9.60 -2.05
N GLN A 55 -7.39 9.24 -2.70
CA GLN A 55 -7.08 7.84 -3.04
C GLN A 55 -5.84 7.35 -2.29
N ASN A 56 -4.80 8.19 -2.20
CA ASN A 56 -3.65 7.94 -1.32
C ASN A 56 -2.90 9.25 -1.01
N PHE A 57 -1.94 9.18 -0.09
CA PHE A 57 -1.12 10.32 0.34
C PHE A 57 0.28 9.86 0.69
N ASP A 58 1.25 10.78 0.69
CA ASP A 58 2.53 10.59 1.32
C ASP A 58 3.12 11.91 1.84
N PHE A 59 3.98 11.82 2.85
CA PHE A 59 4.67 12.97 3.41
C PHE A 59 5.87 13.36 2.55
N GLY A 60 5.96 14.65 2.21
CA GLY A 60 7.08 15.21 1.49
C GLY A 60 8.16 15.77 2.41
N ASN A 61 8.83 16.83 1.95
CA ASN A 61 9.76 17.56 2.79
C ASN A 61 9.01 18.32 3.91
N LYS A 62 9.77 18.93 4.83
CA LYS A 62 9.27 19.55 6.07
C LYS A 62 7.90 20.24 5.88
N ASN A 63 6.89 19.70 6.57
CA ASN A 63 5.50 20.17 6.59
C ASN A 63 4.74 20.02 5.26
N GLU A 64 5.11 19.09 4.40
CA GLU A 64 4.39 18.80 3.16
C GLU A 64 3.68 17.45 3.21
N VAL A 65 2.51 17.40 2.58
CA VAL A 65 1.85 16.13 2.24
C VAL A 65 1.39 16.21 0.79
N PHE A 66 1.71 15.18 0.03
CA PHE A 66 1.23 14.97 -1.33
C PHE A 66 0.01 14.06 -1.28
N VAL A 67 -0.99 14.37 -2.10
CA VAL A 67 -2.27 13.68 -2.09
C VAL A 67 -2.71 13.41 -3.51
N THR A 68 -3.27 12.22 -3.74
CA THR A 68 -3.89 11.85 -5.00
C THR A 68 -5.42 11.88 -4.89
N GLN A 69 -6.08 12.38 -5.93
CA GLN A 69 -7.51 12.23 -6.16
C GLN A 69 -7.73 11.72 -7.58
N ARG A 70 -8.76 10.90 -7.79
CA ARG A 70 -9.07 10.36 -9.11
C ARG A 70 -10.22 11.09 -9.77
N GLU A 71 -10.01 11.52 -11.01
CA GLU A 71 -11.05 12.09 -11.85
C GLU A 71 -11.08 11.37 -13.21
N LYS A 72 -12.06 10.47 -13.38
CA LYS A 72 -12.10 9.51 -14.51
C LYS A 72 -10.78 8.71 -14.57
N GLN A 73 -10.02 8.88 -15.67
CA GLN A 73 -8.75 8.21 -15.95
C GLN A 73 -7.51 9.01 -15.52
N HIS A 74 -7.70 10.21 -14.98
CA HIS A 74 -6.62 11.11 -14.60
C HIS A 74 -6.42 11.08 -13.08
N THR A 75 -5.17 11.24 -12.67
CA THR A 75 -4.81 11.40 -11.26
C THR A 75 -4.47 12.86 -11.00
N TYR A 76 -5.14 13.48 -10.04
CA TYR A 76 -4.84 14.82 -9.56
C TYR A 76 -3.87 14.67 -8.40
N LEU A 77 -2.65 15.16 -8.57
CA LEU A 77 -1.58 15.13 -7.58
C LEU A 77 -1.45 16.52 -6.97
N SER A 78 -1.82 16.69 -5.70
CA SER A 78 -1.78 17.97 -5.00
C SER A 78 -0.69 17.97 -3.93
N ARG A 79 0.13 19.02 -3.90
CA ARG A 79 1.04 19.30 -2.77
C ARG A 79 0.33 20.21 -1.79
N CYS A 80 0.30 19.81 -0.52
CA CYS A 80 -0.33 20.56 0.56
C CYS A 80 0.71 20.96 1.61
N ILE A 81 0.56 22.17 2.17
CA ILE A 81 1.39 22.65 3.28
C ILE A 81 0.64 22.46 4.59
N ILE A 82 1.25 21.71 5.50
CA ILE A 82 0.75 21.43 6.84
C ILE A 82 1.06 22.62 7.76
N SER A 83 0.02 23.12 8.42
CA SER A 83 0.08 24.17 9.43
C SER A 83 -0.79 23.76 10.62
N GLY A 84 -0.15 23.19 11.65
CA GLY A 84 -0.82 22.64 12.83
C GLY A 84 -1.78 21.51 12.45
N LYS A 85 -3.07 21.67 12.79
CA LYS A 85 -4.15 20.69 12.53
C LYS A 85 -4.79 20.83 11.15
N LYS A 86 -4.21 21.64 10.26
CA LYS A 86 -4.72 21.88 8.91
C LYS A 86 -3.61 21.71 7.87
N ALA A 87 -4.00 21.36 6.66
CA ALA A 87 -3.17 21.38 5.47
C ALA A 87 -3.94 22.04 4.33
N TYR A 88 -3.24 22.84 3.53
CA TYR A 88 -3.83 23.58 2.42
C TYR A 88 -3.11 23.24 1.12
N VAL A 89 -3.87 22.91 0.09
CA VAL A 89 -3.32 22.74 -1.27
C VAL A 89 -2.62 24.02 -1.68
N LYS A 90 -1.35 23.88 -2.08
CA LYS A 90 -0.51 25.00 -2.51
C LYS A 90 -0.35 25.03 -4.03
N ASP A 91 -0.20 23.87 -4.62
CA ASP A 91 -0.07 23.63 -6.06
C ASP A 91 -0.47 22.19 -6.39
N TYR A 92 -0.67 21.92 -7.67
CA TYR A 92 -1.10 20.62 -8.13
C TYR A 92 -0.66 20.33 -9.58
N ILE A 93 -0.71 19.06 -9.93
CA ILE A 93 -0.46 18.54 -11.27
C ILE A 93 -1.63 17.61 -11.64
N ILE A 94 -2.11 17.69 -12.88
CA ILE A 94 -3.03 16.71 -13.44
C ILE A 94 -2.19 15.72 -14.24
N LEU A 95 -2.10 14.48 -13.76
CA LEU A 95 -1.40 13.39 -14.41
C LEU A 95 -2.36 12.64 -15.33
N GLU A 96 -2.23 12.89 -16.64
CA GLU A 96 -3.14 12.36 -17.62
C GLU A 96 -2.97 10.86 -17.86
N ASN A 97 -4.05 10.10 -17.77
CA ASN A 97 -4.06 8.65 -18.00
C ASN A 97 -3.23 7.84 -16.97
N TYR A 98 -3.05 8.37 -15.77
CA TYR A 98 -2.34 7.67 -14.69
C TYR A 98 -3.23 6.68 -13.93
N GLY A 99 -4.55 6.71 -14.13
CA GLY A 99 -5.47 5.74 -13.52
C GLY A 99 -5.95 6.18 -12.14
N HIS A 100 -5.82 5.29 -11.14
CA HIS A 100 -6.59 5.44 -9.91
C HIS A 100 -5.92 6.34 -8.86
N GLY A 101 -4.59 6.48 -8.93
CA GLY A 101 -3.83 7.19 -7.90
C GLY A 101 -3.81 6.47 -6.54
N GLU A 102 -4.06 5.17 -6.50
CA GLU A 102 -4.15 4.35 -5.28
C GLU A 102 -2.81 4.13 -4.55
N SER A 103 -1.70 4.58 -5.13
CA SER A 103 -0.37 4.51 -4.51
C SER A 103 0.45 5.71 -4.90
N ILE A 104 1.15 6.27 -3.92
CA ILE A 104 2.06 7.40 -4.08
C ILE A 104 3.18 7.26 -3.04
N GLU A 105 4.43 7.47 -3.46
CA GLU A 105 5.58 7.58 -2.56
C GLU A 105 6.43 8.79 -2.96
N VAL A 106 6.80 9.61 -1.98
CA VAL A 106 7.56 10.84 -2.18
C VAL A 106 8.98 10.61 -1.68
N ILE A 107 9.96 10.83 -2.55
CA ILE A 107 11.38 10.81 -2.18
C ILE A 107 12.04 12.13 -2.58
N THR A 108 13.09 12.48 -1.85
CA THR A 108 13.99 13.57 -2.25
C THR A 108 15.34 12.96 -2.64
N ASP A 109 15.78 13.20 -3.86
CA ASP A 109 17.10 12.80 -4.35
C ASP A 109 17.79 14.03 -4.97
N LYS A 110 19.00 14.36 -4.50
CA LYS A 110 19.80 15.51 -4.95
C LYS A 110 18.99 16.83 -5.05
N SER A 111 18.24 17.14 -3.99
CA SER A 111 17.38 18.34 -3.88
C SER A 111 16.19 18.39 -4.86
N LYS A 112 15.92 17.32 -5.59
CA LYS A 112 14.73 17.16 -6.43
C LYS A 112 13.71 16.31 -5.71
N THR A 113 12.44 16.67 -5.83
CA THR A 113 11.32 15.87 -5.33
C THR A 113 10.89 14.91 -6.43
N TYR A 114 10.94 13.62 -6.15
CA TYR A 114 10.42 12.59 -7.05
C TYR A 114 9.22 11.90 -6.42
N ILE A 115 8.24 11.61 -7.27
CA ILE A 115 6.99 10.95 -6.90
C ILE A 115 6.94 9.62 -7.63
N TRP A 116 6.89 8.52 -6.89
CA TRP A 116 6.57 7.21 -7.42
C TRP A 116 5.06 7.01 -7.37
N ILE A 117 4.46 6.65 -8.49
CA ILE A 117 3.00 6.60 -8.64
C ILE A 117 2.59 5.59 -9.69
N GLY A 118 1.39 5.02 -9.56
CA GLY A 118 0.79 4.20 -10.61
C GLY A 118 0.61 4.99 -11.91
N ASN A 119 0.94 4.36 -13.04
CA ASN A 119 0.79 4.93 -14.37
C ASN A 119 0.14 3.92 -15.34
N THR A 120 -0.18 4.41 -16.54
CA THR A 120 -0.78 3.70 -17.66
C THR A 120 -2.14 3.14 -17.30
N VAL A 121 -3.19 3.92 -17.57
CA VAL A 121 -4.55 3.54 -17.23
C VAL A 121 -4.96 2.21 -17.91
N ASN A 122 -5.48 1.31 -17.10
CA ASN A 122 -6.17 0.10 -17.49
C ASN A 122 -7.67 0.31 -17.23
N LYS A 123 -8.36 0.89 -18.23
CA LYS A 123 -9.81 1.12 -18.18
C LYS A 123 -10.55 -0.20 -18.35
N ARG A 124 -11.39 -0.57 -17.38
CA ARG A 124 -12.16 -1.83 -17.37
C ARG A 124 -13.57 -1.61 -16.91
N SER A 125 -14.51 -2.41 -17.39
CA SER A 125 -15.87 -2.46 -16.86
C SER A 125 -16.08 -3.80 -16.16
N ASN A 126 -16.74 -3.80 -15.00
CA ASN A 126 -17.26 -5.04 -14.46
C ASN A 126 -18.57 -5.46 -15.17
N ALA A 127 -19.11 -6.61 -14.78
CA ALA A 127 -20.37 -7.15 -15.31
C ALA A 127 -21.58 -6.22 -15.14
N ASN A 128 -21.53 -5.29 -14.17
CA ASN A 128 -22.60 -4.33 -13.90
C ASN A 128 -22.38 -2.97 -14.60
N GLY A 129 -21.43 -2.88 -15.54
CA GLY A 129 -21.14 -1.64 -16.27
C GLY A 129 -20.33 -0.60 -15.49
N LYS A 130 -19.89 -0.90 -14.25
CA LYS A 130 -19.06 0.03 -13.46
C LYS A 130 -17.66 0.09 -14.05
N ILE A 131 -17.22 1.30 -14.40
CA ILE A 131 -15.91 1.55 -14.98
C ILE A 131 -14.87 1.78 -13.88
N TYR A 132 -13.77 1.04 -13.98
CA TYR A 132 -12.56 1.18 -13.20
C TYR A 132 -11.43 1.71 -14.07
N TYR A 133 -10.53 2.46 -13.44
CA TYR A 133 -9.40 3.10 -14.09
C TYR A 133 -8.14 2.76 -13.30
N TRP A 134 -7.76 1.48 -13.27
CA TRP A 134 -6.56 1.04 -12.56
C TRP A 134 -5.29 1.52 -13.25
N SER A 135 -4.17 1.54 -12.54
CA SER A 135 -2.84 1.70 -13.14
C SER A 135 -2.27 0.30 -13.42
N LYS A 136 -1.45 0.11 -14.46
CA LYS A 136 -0.78 -1.19 -14.71
C LYS A 136 0.76 -1.11 -14.70
N ASP A 137 1.29 0.09 -14.85
CA ASP A 137 2.72 0.39 -14.78
C ASP A 137 2.98 1.30 -13.56
N ILE A 138 4.25 1.59 -13.25
CA ILE A 138 4.64 2.52 -12.19
C ILE A 138 5.60 3.56 -12.78
N SER A 139 5.40 4.83 -12.48
CA SER A 139 6.32 5.91 -12.87
C SER A 139 6.97 6.57 -11.68
N ARG A 140 8.23 6.97 -11.84
CA ARG A 140 8.89 7.99 -11.04
C ARG A 140 8.86 9.29 -11.83
N ILE A 141 8.20 10.31 -11.30
CA ILE A 141 8.12 11.63 -11.91
C ILE A 141 8.87 12.66 -11.07
N GLU A 142 9.54 13.62 -11.70
CA GLU A 142 10.07 14.80 -11.01
C GLU A 142 8.93 15.81 -10.79
N TYR A 143 8.67 16.16 -9.54
CA TYR A 143 7.72 17.22 -9.17
C TYR A 143 8.45 18.55 -9.05
N ILE A 144 8.10 19.50 -9.92
CA ILE A 144 8.74 20.81 -9.97
C ILE A 144 7.72 21.87 -9.55
N VAL A 145 8.02 22.59 -8.46
CA VAL A 145 7.30 23.79 -8.06
C VAL A 145 7.67 24.90 -9.03
N ASP A 146 6.68 25.50 -9.68
CA ASP A 146 6.89 26.49 -10.72
C ASP A 146 5.76 27.52 -10.68
N SER A 147 6.03 28.68 -10.10
CA SER A 147 5.05 29.76 -9.95
C SER A 147 4.63 30.41 -11.27
N SER A 148 5.31 30.11 -12.38
CA SER A 148 4.88 30.54 -13.72
C SER A 148 3.78 29.64 -14.29
N CYS A 149 3.63 28.42 -13.77
CA CYS A 149 2.55 27.52 -14.16
C CYS A 149 1.23 27.95 -13.47
N PRO A 150 0.08 27.95 -14.17
CA PRO A 150 -1.21 28.30 -13.56
C PRO A 150 -1.59 27.42 -12.35
N THR A 151 -1.12 26.17 -12.32
CA THR A 151 -1.34 25.24 -11.21
C THR A 151 -0.27 25.31 -10.12
N GLY A 152 0.75 26.15 -10.29
CA GLY A 152 1.89 26.34 -9.39
C GLY A 152 2.95 25.23 -9.42
N ALA A 153 2.76 24.19 -10.25
CA ALA A 153 3.68 23.07 -10.40
C ALA A 153 3.59 22.44 -11.79
N ARG A 154 4.64 21.71 -12.18
CA ARG A 154 4.70 20.94 -13.42
C ARG A 154 5.51 19.66 -13.25
N VAL A 155 5.35 18.75 -14.20
CA VAL A 155 6.16 17.53 -14.28
C VAL A 155 7.49 17.84 -14.97
N GLY A 156 8.59 17.34 -14.42
CA GLY A 156 9.91 17.30 -15.05
C GLY A 156 10.15 15.97 -15.75
N GLU A 157 11.26 15.30 -15.42
CA GLU A 157 11.57 13.96 -15.92
C GLU A 157 10.47 12.93 -15.55
N ILE A 158 10.16 12.02 -16.47
CA ILE A 158 9.27 10.88 -16.24
C ILE A 158 10.01 9.60 -16.62
N LYS A 159 10.19 8.70 -15.66
CA LYS A 159 10.69 7.34 -15.90
C LYS A 159 9.62 6.33 -15.52
N THR A 160 9.27 5.41 -16.42
CA THR A 160 8.20 4.42 -16.23
C THR A 160 8.78 3.02 -16.24
N ILE A 161 8.44 2.24 -15.22
CA ILE A 161 8.71 0.81 -15.16
C ILE A 161 7.49 0.07 -15.68
N THR A 162 7.69 -0.72 -16.72
CA THR A 162 6.63 -1.46 -17.43
C THR A 162 6.73 -2.95 -17.19
N ASN A 163 5.67 -3.69 -17.58
CA ASN A 163 5.59 -5.15 -17.46
C ASN A 163 5.79 -5.62 -16.00
N ILE A 164 5.20 -4.90 -15.04
CA ILE A 164 5.33 -5.13 -13.60
C ILE A 164 4.92 -6.56 -13.21
N GLU A 165 4.03 -7.19 -13.97
CA GLU A 165 3.72 -8.62 -13.89
C GLU A 165 4.94 -9.57 -13.80
N ASN A 166 6.07 -9.22 -14.43
CA ASN A 166 7.29 -10.03 -14.45
C ASN A 166 8.09 -9.97 -13.11
N ILE A 167 7.53 -9.40 -12.05
CA ILE A 167 8.07 -9.51 -10.69
C ILE A 167 8.30 -10.96 -10.30
N SER A 168 7.35 -11.85 -10.63
CA SER A 168 7.47 -13.29 -10.37
C SER A 168 7.99 -14.03 -11.60
N THR A 169 8.82 -15.06 -11.38
CA THR A 169 9.25 -15.98 -12.45
C THR A 169 8.17 -17.00 -12.84
N LYS A 170 7.07 -17.10 -12.07
CA LYS A 170 5.96 -18.05 -12.27
C LYS A 170 4.64 -17.35 -12.64
N GLN A 171 4.73 -16.17 -13.23
CA GLN A 171 3.57 -15.34 -13.55
C GLN A 171 2.51 -16.07 -14.39
N LYS A 172 1.23 -15.80 -14.10
CA LYS A 172 0.08 -16.25 -14.90
C LYS A 172 -0.83 -15.08 -15.29
N GLY A 173 -0.61 -14.43 -16.44
CA GLY A 173 -1.51 -13.40 -16.99
C GLY A 173 -0.83 -12.07 -17.28
N LYS A 174 -1.54 -10.93 -17.22
CA LYS A 174 -1.01 -9.58 -17.49
C LYS A 174 -1.35 -8.61 -16.36
N ALA A 175 -0.50 -7.58 -16.13
CA ALA A 175 -0.76 -6.59 -15.09
C ALA A 175 -2.13 -5.92 -15.29
N PHE A 176 -2.94 -5.97 -14.24
CA PHE A 176 -4.29 -5.42 -14.19
C PHE A 176 -4.38 -4.20 -13.28
N ARG A 177 -3.71 -4.24 -12.12
CA ARG A 177 -3.72 -3.18 -11.11
C ARG A 177 -2.38 -3.15 -10.39
N SER A 178 -1.62 -2.06 -10.50
CA SER A 178 -0.30 -1.89 -9.90
C SER A 178 -0.32 -0.85 -8.78
N ALA A 179 0.57 -1.04 -7.81
CA ALA A 179 0.80 -0.09 -6.73
C ALA A 179 2.27 -0.11 -6.29
N VAL A 180 2.74 0.95 -5.64
CA VAL A 180 4.12 1.08 -5.14
C VAL A 180 4.13 1.53 -3.68
N ALA A 181 5.13 1.07 -2.92
CA ALA A 181 5.43 1.49 -1.55
C ALA A 181 6.95 1.61 -1.33
N ILE A 182 7.41 2.57 -0.52
CA ILE A 182 8.82 2.74 -0.17
C ILE A 182 8.95 2.68 1.35
N SER A 183 9.84 1.82 1.85
CA SER A 183 10.00 1.67 3.29
C SER A 183 10.74 2.86 3.89
N ASP A 184 10.10 3.52 4.86
CA ASP A 184 10.61 4.69 5.56
C ASP A 184 12.02 4.47 6.10
N LYS A 185 12.94 5.39 5.75
CA LYS A 185 14.36 5.40 6.17
C LYS A 185 15.14 4.14 5.80
N SER A 186 14.71 3.41 4.78
CA SER A 186 15.40 2.21 4.31
C SER A 186 15.60 2.22 2.79
N ASN A 187 16.57 1.44 2.32
CA ASN A 187 16.84 1.28 0.90
C ASN A 187 15.95 0.19 0.27
N ARG A 188 14.62 0.34 0.35
CA ARG A 188 13.65 -0.63 -0.18
C ARG A 188 12.44 0.02 -0.83
N ILE A 189 12.05 -0.54 -1.96
CA ILE A 189 10.82 -0.24 -2.69
C ILE A 189 10.10 -1.54 -3.01
N CYS A 190 8.79 -1.57 -2.81
CA CYS A 190 7.96 -2.70 -3.17
C CYS A 190 7.00 -2.31 -4.30
N PHE A 191 6.96 -3.13 -5.34
CA PHE A 191 5.96 -3.06 -6.40
C PHE A 191 4.94 -4.17 -6.17
N ARG A 192 3.66 -3.79 -6.15
CA ARG A 192 2.53 -4.70 -6.16
C ARG A 192 1.94 -4.76 -7.57
N THR A 193 1.54 -5.94 -8.02
CA THR A 193 0.72 -6.11 -9.21
C THR A 193 -0.32 -7.19 -9.02
N GLN A 194 -1.57 -6.87 -9.34
CA GLN A 194 -2.64 -7.84 -9.49
C GLN A 194 -2.67 -8.30 -10.95
N ILE A 195 -2.77 -9.60 -11.15
CA ILE A 195 -2.87 -10.23 -12.46
C ILE A 195 -4.33 -10.62 -12.69
N ASP A 196 -4.99 -9.87 -13.56
CA ASP A 196 -6.42 -9.95 -13.90
C ASP A 196 -7.45 -9.66 -12.78
N ASP A 197 -8.72 -9.48 -13.17
CA ASP A 197 -9.86 -9.17 -12.28
C ASP A 197 -10.47 -10.41 -11.63
N PHE A 198 -10.27 -11.60 -12.23
CA PHE A 198 -10.98 -12.84 -11.90
C PHE A 198 -10.24 -13.66 -10.86
N ASN A 199 -8.97 -13.99 -11.13
CA ASN A 199 -8.11 -14.76 -10.24
C ASN A 199 -7.58 -13.90 -9.10
N LYS A 200 -7.51 -12.58 -9.31
CA LYS A 200 -7.02 -11.58 -8.34
C LYS A 200 -5.67 -11.95 -7.72
N THR A 201 -4.87 -12.77 -8.42
CA THR A 201 -3.54 -13.17 -7.97
C THR A 201 -2.68 -11.92 -7.86
N THR A 202 -2.04 -11.72 -6.73
CA THR A 202 -1.22 -10.53 -6.49
C THR A 202 0.22 -10.90 -6.23
N TYR A 203 1.14 -10.28 -6.95
CA TYR A 203 2.56 -10.36 -6.68
C TYR A 203 3.06 -9.08 -6.01
N TYR A 204 3.99 -9.26 -5.09
CA TYR A 204 4.72 -8.18 -4.43
C TYR A 204 6.20 -8.45 -4.63
N GLY A 205 6.91 -7.51 -5.25
CA GLY A 205 8.35 -7.60 -5.49
C GLY A 205 9.06 -6.50 -4.72
N VAL A 206 10.01 -6.89 -3.86
CA VAL A 206 10.81 -5.96 -3.08
C VAL A 206 12.18 -5.82 -3.72
N TYR A 207 12.62 -4.58 -3.91
CA TYR A 207 13.86 -4.21 -4.58
C TYR A 207 14.66 -3.22 -3.76
N LYS A 208 15.97 -3.13 -4.04
CA LYS A 208 16.81 -2.04 -3.53
C LYS A 208 16.49 -0.74 -4.27
N LEU A 209 16.01 0.26 -3.54
CA LEU A 209 15.58 1.55 -4.08
C LEU A 209 16.73 2.30 -4.77
N ASP A 210 17.91 2.37 -4.16
CA ASP A 210 19.06 3.11 -4.67
C ASP A 210 19.56 2.53 -5.99
N GLU A 211 19.57 1.20 -6.14
CA GLU A 211 19.97 0.54 -7.39
C GLU A 211 18.97 0.83 -8.52
N ILE A 212 17.67 0.87 -8.21
CA ILE A 212 16.64 1.27 -9.17
C ILE A 212 16.85 2.74 -9.54
N ASN A 213 16.93 3.64 -8.55
CA ASN A 213 17.13 5.07 -8.79
C ASN A 213 18.39 5.36 -9.59
N HIS A 214 19.50 4.70 -9.26
CA HIS A 214 20.76 4.82 -9.99
C HIS A 214 20.57 4.45 -11.47
N ARG A 215 19.94 3.30 -11.75
CA ARG A 215 19.68 2.85 -13.12
C ARG A 215 18.72 3.77 -13.88
N LEU A 216 17.69 4.29 -13.21
CA LEU A 216 16.78 5.29 -13.79
C LEU A 216 17.50 6.60 -14.13
N ASN A 217 18.42 7.03 -13.27
CA ASN A 217 19.20 8.27 -13.44
C ASN A 217 20.31 8.12 -14.51
N SER A 218 20.78 6.90 -14.77
CA SER A 218 21.90 6.64 -15.69
C SER A 218 21.48 6.38 -17.13
N THR A 219 20.21 6.55 -17.47
CA THR A 219 19.65 6.19 -18.78
C THR A 219 18.78 7.29 -19.37
N SER A 220 18.86 7.46 -20.68
CA SER A 220 17.93 8.32 -21.45
C SER A 220 16.61 7.62 -21.77
N ILE A 221 16.49 6.32 -21.49
CA ILE A 221 15.27 5.56 -21.76
C ILE A 221 14.19 5.96 -20.75
N ASP A 222 13.01 6.34 -21.23
CA ASP A 222 11.89 6.76 -20.37
C ASP A 222 10.97 5.60 -19.95
N LYS A 223 11.05 4.46 -20.64
CA LYS A 223 10.28 3.24 -20.33
C LYS A 223 11.19 2.03 -20.23
N MET A 224 11.25 1.41 -19.06
CA MET A 224 12.09 0.24 -18.79
C MET A 224 11.26 -0.94 -18.31
N ASP A 225 11.51 -2.11 -18.88
CA ASP A 225 10.94 -3.36 -18.39
C ASP A 225 11.45 -3.66 -16.97
N ILE A 226 10.57 -4.11 -16.06
CA ILE A 226 10.94 -4.52 -14.70
C ILE A 226 12.08 -5.56 -14.67
N ASN A 227 12.24 -6.36 -15.72
CA ASN A 227 13.33 -7.33 -15.85
C ASN A 227 14.71 -6.68 -15.84
N ASN A 228 14.83 -5.41 -16.23
CA ASN A 228 16.08 -4.64 -16.14
C ASN A 228 16.52 -4.40 -14.68
N PHE A 229 15.64 -4.62 -13.71
CA PHE A 229 15.91 -4.47 -12.29
C PHE A 229 15.96 -5.80 -11.54
N LYS A 230 16.05 -6.95 -12.25
CA LYS A 230 16.09 -8.27 -11.60
C LYS A 230 17.26 -8.44 -10.63
N SER A 231 18.42 -7.85 -10.94
CA SER A 231 19.59 -7.88 -10.05
C SER A 231 19.36 -7.13 -8.73
N SER A 232 18.44 -6.17 -8.69
CA SER A 232 18.11 -5.42 -7.48
C SER A 232 16.92 -6.02 -6.72
N GLN A 233 16.28 -7.06 -7.25
CA GLN A 233 15.18 -7.76 -6.59
C GLN A 233 15.72 -8.53 -5.39
N VAL A 234 15.25 -8.16 -4.21
CA VAL A 234 15.62 -8.79 -2.94
C VAL A 234 14.76 -10.01 -2.67
N THR A 235 13.45 -9.89 -2.88
CA THR A 235 12.50 -10.98 -2.69
C THR A 235 11.19 -10.72 -3.46
N TYR A 236 10.35 -11.74 -3.55
CA TYR A 236 8.96 -11.58 -3.94
C TYR A 236 8.08 -12.61 -3.25
N PHE A 237 6.81 -12.27 -3.06
CA PHE A 237 5.79 -13.15 -2.52
C PHE A 237 4.46 -12.95 -3.25
N THR A 238 3.55 -13.91 -3.11
CA THR A 238 2.28 -13.97 -3.83
C THR A 238 1.09 -14.09 -2.88
N ASP A 239 -0.06 -13.60 -3.34
CA ASP A 239 -1.39 -13.87 -2.78
C ASP A 239 -1.57 -13.48 -1.31
N LEU A 240 -0.92 -12.38 -0.89
CA LEU A 240 -1.27 -11.75 0.37
C LEU A 240 -2.73 -11.32 0.33
N GLN A 241 -3.50 -11.79 1.30
CA GLN A 241 -4.92 -11.44 1.37
C GLN A 241 -5.09 -9.95 1.60
N CYS A 242 -6.11 -9.41 0.96
CA CYS A 242 -6.56 -8.05 1.16
C CYS A 242 -7.74 -8.02 2.15
N PRO A 243 -7.75 -7.09 3.12
CA PRO A 243 -8.89 -6.92 4.02
C PRO A 243 -10.19 -6.67 3.25
N ASN A 244 -11.23 -7.42 3.58
CA ASN A 244 -12.55 -7.39 2.94
C ASN A 244 -12.53 -7.56 1.41
N GLY A 245 -11.44 -8.08 0.82
CA GLY A 245 -11.28 -8.17 -0.62
C GLY A 245 -11.22 -6.81 -1.36
N SER A 246 -11.02 -5.70 -0.63
CA SER A 246 -11.04 -4.33 -1.14
C SER A 246 -9.72 -3.61 -0.86
N PHE A 247 -8.82 -3.60 -1.84
CA PHE A 247 -7.50 -2.98 -1.69
C PHE A 247 -7.60 -1.46 -1.81
N GLN A 248 -7.13 -0.77 -0.77
CA GLN A 248 -7.16 0.70 -0.65
C GLN A 248 -5.79 1.31 -0.35
N GLY A 249 -4.74 0.49 -0.32
CA GLY A 249 -3.36 0.93 -0.16
C GLY A 249 -2.50 -0.13 0.53
N PHE A 250 -1.19 0.07 0.46
CA PHE A 250 -0.23 -0.69 1.25
C PHE A 250 1.01 0.14 1.54
N ASP A 251 1.77 -0.28 2.54
CA ASP A 251 3.10 0.26 2.81
C ASP A 251 4.02 -0.84 3.37
N ILE A 252 5.32 -0.59 3.41
CA ILE A 252 6.35 -1.52 3.90
C ILE A 252 7.25 -0.86 4.95
N THR A 253 7.85 -1.65 5.85
CA THR A 253 8.86 -1.18 6.80
C THR A 253 10.00 -2.18 6.98
N GLU A 254 11.20 -1.69 7.29
CA GLU A 254 12.42 -2.52 7.35
C GLU A 254 13.32 -2.29 8.58
N LEU A 255 13.06 -1.29 9.44
CA LEU A 255 14.04 -0.85 10.46
C LEU A 255 14.38 -1.94 11.50
N ASN A 256 13.37 -2.69 11.97
CA ASN A 256 13.55 -3.74 13.00
C ASN A 256 13.10 -5.13 12.53
N SER A 257 12.28 -5.18 11.48
CA SER A 257 11.72 -6.38 10.89
C SER A 257 11.07 -5.98 9.56
N HIS A 258 11.04 -6.90 8.62
CA HIS A 258 10.43 -6.69 7.32
C HIS A 258 8.92 -6.88 7.43
N TYR A 259 8.16 -5.80 7.27
CA TYR A 259 6.71 -5.85 7.32
C TYR A 259 6.08 -5.23 6.08
N ILE A 260 4.94 -5.79 5.70
CA ILE A 260 4.01 -5.19 4.75
C ILE A 260 2.65 -5.00 5.42
N TYR A 261 2.10 -3.80 5.25
CA TYR A 261 0.80 -3.40 5.78
C TYR A 261 -0.15 -3.23 4.60
N ILE A 262 -1.22 -4.00 4.54
CA ILE A 262 -2.25 -3.90 3.51
C ILE A 262 -3.49 -3.31 4.13
N TYR A 263 -3.96 -2.18 3.60
CA TYR A 263 -5.14 -1.49 4.08
C TYR A 263 -6.32 -1.68 3.13
N GLY A 264 -7.49 -1.97 3.68
CA GLY A 264 -8.68 -2.25 2.90
C GLY A 264 -9.99 -2.01 3.62
N GLY A 265 -11.07 -1.99 2.82
CA GLY A 265 -12.44 -1.72 3.26
C GLY A 265 -13.16 -0.79 2.28
N ALA A 266 -14.19 -1.30 1.62
CA ALA A 266 -15.12 -0.52 0.81
C ALA A 266 -16.10 0.29 1.69
N GLU A 267 -16.87 1.17 1.05
CA GLU A 267 -17.92 1.93 1.73
C GLU A 267 -18.92 0.99 2.45
N GLY A 268 -19.06 1.18 3.76
CA GLY A 268 -19.93 0.35 4.62
C GLY A 268 -19.24 -0.85 5.27
N GLU A 269 -17.99 -1.14 4.92
CA GLU A 269 -17.17 -2.14 5.59
C GLU A 269 -16.35 -1.52 6.72
N THR A 270 -15.92 -2.33 7.69
CA THR A 270 -14.96 -1.88 8.70
C THR A 270 -13.56 -1.77 8.09
N PRO A 271 -12.96 -0.56 8.01
CA PRO A 271 -11.58 -0.40 7.56
C PRO A 271 -10.64 -1.24 8.40
N THR A 272 -9.78 -2.00 7.73
CA THR A 272 -8.94 -3.02 8.37
C THR A 272 -7.55 -3.02 7.74
N ILE A 273 -6.53 -3.22 8.57
CA ILE A 273 -5.13 -3.34 8.14
C ILE A 273 -4.65 -4.75 8.46
N TYR A 274 -4.10 -5.44 7.48
CA TYR A 274 -3.35 -6.67 7.69
C TYR A 274 -1.86 -6.36 7.71
N LYS A 275 -1.18 -6.78 8.78
CA LYS A 275 0.28 -6.70 8.92
C LYS A 275 0.86 -8.09 8.71
N TYR A 276 1.72 -8.21 7.70
CA TYR A 276 2.49 -9.42 7.46
C TYR A 276 3.96 -9.15 7.74
N SER A 277 4.65 -10.13 8.33
CA SER A 277 6.12 -10.21 8.27
C SER A 277 6.54 -10.91 6.98
N TYR A 278 7.73 -10.61 6.48
CA TYR A 278 8.33 -11.36 5.38
C TYR A 278 9.83 -11.58 5.56
N THR A 279 10.41 -12.47 4.76
CA THR A 279 11.85 -12.73 4.72
C THR A 279 12.39 -12.48 3.31
N ASN A 280 13.70 -12.29 3.19
CA ASN A 280 14.34 -12.16 1.87
C ASN A 280 14.24 -13.44 1.02
N ASN A 281 13.88 -14.58 1.62
CA ASN A 281 13.68 -15.85 0.88
C ASN A 281 12.27 -15.99 0.31
N GLY A 282 11.37 -15.04 0.59
CA GLY A 282 9.99 -15.05 0.08
C GLY A 282 8.97 -15.67 1.03
N ASP A 283 9.39 -16.07 2.23
CA ASP A 283 8.47 -16.51 3.28
C ASP A 283 7.75 -15.31 3.88
N TYR A 284 6.50 -15.49 4.28
CA TYR A 284 5.72 -14.46 4.97
C TYR A 284 4.80 -15.06 6.02
N ASN A 285 4.42 -14.26 7.01
CA ASN A 285 3.43 -14.64 8.01
C ASN A 285 2.44 -13.50 8.29
N HIS A 286 1.16 -13.83 8.48
CA HIS A 286 0.12 -12.86 8.87
C HIS A 286 0.15 -12.63 10.39
N GLU A 287 0.96 -11.67 10.82
CA GLU A 287 1.17 -11.34 12.24
C GLU A 287 -0.08 -10.78 12.93
N ARG A 288 -0.74 -9.82 12.28
CA ARG A 288 -1.78 -9.02 12.96
C ARG A 288 -2.85 -8.53 12.00
N THR A 289 -4.10 -8.62 12.43
CA THR A 289 -5.23 -7.87 11.86
C THR A 289 -5.57 -6.72 12.79
N ILE A 290 -5.60 -5.50 12.26
CA ILE A 290 -5.95 -4.27 12.98
C ILE A 290 -7.28 -3.77 12.42
N LYS A 291 -8.34 -3.91 13.20
CA LYS A 291 -9.67 -3.38 12.86
C LYS A 291 -9.78 -1.96 13.41
N ILE A 292 -10.06 -1.01 12.54
CA ILE A 292 -10.26 0.37 12.95
C ILE A 292 -11.68 0.51 13.49
N LYS A 293 -11.80 0.86 14.77
CA LYS A 293 -13.06 1.11 15.46
C LYS A 293 -13.11 2.57 15.89
N ASP A 294 -14.13 3.27 15.48
CA ASP A 294 -14.42 4.65 15.89
C ASP A 294 -15.91 4.88 15.65
N ASP A 295 -16.53 5.81 16.38
CA ASP A 295 -17.95 6.16 16.23
C ASP A 295 -18.25 6.74 14.83
N TYR A 296 -17.21 7.20 14.14
CA TYR A 296 -17.26 7.64 12.75
C TYR A 296 -16.92 6.53 11.74
N VAL A 297 -16.31 5.44 12.21
CA VAL A 297 -15.76 4.32 11.41
C VAL A 297 -16.77 3.17 11.39
N GLY A 298 -17.74 3.34 10.50
CA GLY A 298 -18.73 2.31 10.14
C GLY A 298 -19.51 2.59 8.85
N LYS A 299 -19.18 3.70 8.16
CA LYS A 299 -19.78 4.14 6.88
C LYS A 299 -18.72 4.65 5.88
N LEU A 300 -17.43 4.47 6.19
CA LEU A 300 -16.32 5.12 5.50
C LEU A 300 -15.58 4.10 4.63
N GLU A 301 -15.21 4.50 3.42
CA GLU A 301 -14.29 3.75 2.55
C GLU A 301 -12.85 4.07 2.98
N ALA A 302 -11.99 3.05 3.08
CA ALA A 302 -10.56 3.22 3.35
C ALA A 302 -9.88 3.90 2.15
N GLU A 303 -8.96 4.84 2.38
CA GLU A 303 -8.30 5.62 1.30
C GLU A 303 -6.83 5.92 1.65
N GLY A 304 -5.92 5.00 1.37
CA GLY A 304 -4.49 5.19 1.57
C GLY A 304 -3.95 4.95 2.98
N ILE A 305 -2.70 4.53 3.04
CA ILE A 305 -1.93 4.20 4.25
C ILE A 305 -0.48 4.63 4.06
N LYS A 306 0.13 5.10 5.15
CA LYS A 306 1.58 5.30 5.30
C LYS A 306 2.06 4.85 6.66
N VAL A 307 3.18 4.16 6.72
CA VAL A 307 3.77 3.63 7.93
C VAL A 307 5.15 4.23 8.11
N ARG A 308 5.34 4.97 9.20
CA ARG A 308 6.61 5.61 9.52
C ARG A 308 7.28 4.90 10.67
N SER A 309 8.58 4.67 10.53
CA SER A 309 9.39 4.07 11.57
C SER A 309 9.39 5.01 12.77
N ASN A 310 9.06 4.49 13.95
CA ASN A 310 9.10 5.25 15.19
C ASN A 310 10.52 5.15 15.77
N PRO A 311 11.38 6.17 15.65
CA PRO A 311 12.77 6.08 16.10
C PRO A 311 12.90 5.95 17.63
N ASN A 312 11.84 6.31 18.38
CA ASN A 312 11.84 6.39 19.84
C ASN A 312 10.89 5.39 20.49
N GLY A 313 10.31 4.44 19.74
CA GLY A 313 9.32 3.50 20.27
C GLY A 313 9.36 2.15 19.58
N ASN A 314 8.70 1.16 20.19
CA ASN A 314 8.74 -0.23 19.74
C ASN A 314 7.78 -0.51 18.56
N GLU A 315 6.78 0.34 18.32
CA GLU A 315 5.79 0.18 17.25
C GLU A 315 5.85 1.33 16.23
N ASN A 316 5.70 0.99 14.95
CA ASN A 316 5.63 1.95 13.85
C ASN A 316 4.36 2.80 13.94
N LYS A 317 4.45 4.05 13.49
CA LYS A 317 3.29 4.95 13.38
C LYS A 317 2.54 4.69 12.09
N ILE A 318 1.25 4.37 12.18
CA ILE A 318 0.43 4.05 11.03
C ILE A 318 -0.51 5.22 10.75
N TYR A 319 -0.26 5.93 9.66
CA TYR A 319 -1.12 6.99 9.16
C TYR A 319 -2.08 6.41 8.13
N ILE A 320 -3.35 6.77 8.21
CA ILE A 320 -4.38 6.34 7.26
C ILE A 320 -5.30 7.52 6.90
N SER A 321 -6.04 7.34 5.81
CA SER A 321 -7.13 8.24 5.45
C SER A 321 -8.41 7.46 5.16
N PHE A 322 -9.52 8.20 5.11
CA PHE A 322 -10.84 7.71 4.79
C PHE A 322 -11.52 8.64 3.79
N LYS A 323 -12.37 8.08 2.94
CA LYS A 323 -13.34 8.86 2.15
C LYS A 323 -14.28 9.57 3.11
N PRO A 324 -14.43 10.91 3.06
CA PRO A 324 -15.23 11.61 4.04
C PRO A 324 -16.69 11.17 4.03
N SER A 325 -17.23 10.88 5.22
CA SER A 325 -18.68 10.70 5.40
C SER A 325 -19.34 12.03 5.77
N LYS A 326 -20.67 12.02 5.66
CA LYS A 326 -21.50 13.07 6.24
C LYS A 326 -21.60 12.86 7.76
N ASP A 327 -21.49 13.94 8.52
CA ASP A 327 -21.78 13.93 9.96
C ASP A 327 -23.29 13.76 10.25
N TYR A 328 -23.67 13.73 11.54
CA TYR A 328 -25.08 13.64 11.97
C TYR A 328 -25.96 14.78 11.43
N ASN A 329 -25.35 15.93 11.09
CA ASN A 329 -26.01 17.10 10.50
C ASN A 329 -25.97 17.08 8.96
N LYS A 330 -25.62 15.94 8.34
CA LYS A 330 -25.50 15.73 6.90
C LYS A 330 -24.40 16.59 6.22
N LYS A 331 -23.51 17.23 6.96
CA LYS A 331 -22.37 17.98 6.41
C LYS A 331 -21.23 17.03 6.06
N LEU A 332 -20.69 17.15 4.86
CA LEU A 332 -19.48 16.44 4.46
C LEU A 332 -18.32 16.90 5.35
N LYS A 333 -17.68 15.95 6.03
CA LYS A 333 -16.46 16.25 6.76
C LYS A 333 -15.31 16.57 5.78
N PRO A 334 -14.34 17.41 6.17
CA PRO A 334 -13.14 17.61 5.39
C PRO A 334 -12.32 16.30 5.32
N PHE A 335 -11.55 16.15 4.24
CA PHE A 335 -10.54 15.10 4.13
C PHE A 335 -9.53 15.25 5.27
N GLY A 336 -8.98 14.15 5.76
CA GLY A 336 -8.03 14.20 6.86
C GLY A 336 -7.12 12.98 6.87
N ILE A 337 -5.95 13.18 7.48
CA ILE A 337 -5.01 12.12 7.82
C ILE A 337 -5.17 11.82 9.30
N TYR A 338 -5.21 10.53 9.61
CA TYR A 338 -5.44 10.00 10.94
C TYR A 338 -4.28 9.10 11.34
N LEU A 339 -3.96 9.08 12.63
CA LEU A 339 -2.96 8.21 13.22
C LEU A 339 -3.69 7.06 13.91
N CYS A 340 -3.33 5.83 13.54
CA CYS A 340 -3.75 4.60 14.18
C CYS A 340 -2.63 4.16 15.12
N GLU A 341 -2.82 4.29 16.43
CA GLU A 341 -1.86 3.86 17.46
C GLU A 341 -2.29 2.59 18.16
#